data_AF-A0A949YVR7-F1
#
_entry.id   AF-A0A949YVR7-F1
#
_cell.length_a   1.000
_cell.length_b   1.000
_cell.length_c   1.000
_cell.angle_alpha   90.00
_cell.angle_beta   90.00
_cell.angle_gamma   90.00
#
_symmetry.space_group_name_H-M   'P 1'
#
loop_
_entity.id
_entity.type
_entity.pdbx_description
1 polymer ?
#
loop_
_entity_poly.entity_id
_entity_poly.type
_entity_poly.pdbx_seq_one_letter_code
_entity_poly.pdbx_strand_id
1 'polypeptide(L)'
;MKALRPWIALAVAGAVLVCGAAFNLRRSSLLPLTHALPVRVVAHEWWWEFDYPTLGIKTSEALHLPSHQTVRLELQSGDVIHSFWIDGMRKPIDLPPGKTQRLDLDVKSPGELRGNCDAGCGCGTVCMRFRVVASTPKDFNSWVARQRTAPSRITAHNTTPPACALDKSVDHRESPQPSRPDTPPIRELH
;
A
#
# COMPACT_ATOMS: atom_id res chain seq x y z
N MET A 1 -48.75 22.83 -22.92
CA MET A 1 -47.35 22.34 -22.77
C MET A 1 -46.47 23.19 -21.83
N LYS A 2 -47.00 23.99 -20.89
CA LYS A 2 -46.19 24.86 -20.00
C LYS A 2 -45.97 24.30 -18.58
N ALA A 3 -46.62 23.20 -18.19
CA ALA A 3 -46.64 22.71 -16.80
C ALA A 3 -45.51 21.72 -16.42
N LEU A 4 -44.73 21.22 -17.39
CA LEU A 4 -43.70 20.19 -17.13
C LEU A 4 -42.30 20.77 -16.83
N ARG A 5 -42.07 22.05 -17.12
CA ARG A 5 -40.77 22.74 -16.96
C ARG A 5 -40.29 22.94 -15.51
N PRO A 6 -41.14 23.19 -14.48
CA PRO A 6 -40.64 23.43 -13.12
C PRO A 6 -40.10 22.15 -12.46
N TRP A 7 -40.67 20.99 -12.78
CA TRP A 7 -40.26 19.70 -12.23
C TRP A 7 -38.89 19.25 -12.75
N ILE A 8 -38.59 19.52 -14.03
CA ILE A 8 -37.27 19.25 -14.63
C ILE A 8 -36.19 20.11 -13.97
N ALA A 9 -36.47 21.40 -13.74
CA ALA A 9 -35.52 22.30 -13.09
C ALA A 9 -35.21 21.89 -11.64
N LEU A 10 -36.23 21.46 -10.89
CA LEU A 10 -36.07 20.95 -9.51
C LEU A 10 -35.28 19.62 -9.48
N ALA A 11 -35.54 18.71 -10.41
CA ALA A 11 -34.81 17.45 -10.50
C ALA A 11 -33.32 17.66 -10.83
N VAL A 12 -33.01 18.56 -11.77
CA VAL A 12 -31.62 18.91 -12.12
C VAL A 12 -30.92 19.61 -10.96
N ALA A 13 -31.58 20.57 -10.29
CA ALA A 13 -31.01 21.24 -9.12
C ALA A 13 -30.73 20.26 -7.99
N GLY A 14 -31.65 19.34 -7.70
CA GLY A 14 -31.45 18.27 -6.72
C GLY A 14 -30.28 17.34 -7.07
N ALA A 15 -30.18 16.92 -8.34
CA ALA A 15 -29.08 16.08 -8.81
C ALA A 15 -27.71 16.78 -8.70
N VAL A 16 -27.63 18.07 -9.03
CA VAL A 16 -26.40 18.86 -8.88
C VAL A 16 -26.01 19.01 -7.41
N LEU A 17 -26.98 19.22 -6.52
CA LEU A 17 -26.74 19.33 -5.07
C LEU A 17 -26.25 18.01 -4.48
N VAL A 18 -26.85 16.88 -4.88
CA VAL A 18 -26.44 15.52 -4.45
C VAL A 18 -25.06 15.16 -5.01
N CYS A 19 -24.81 15.38 -6.30
CA CYS A 19 -23.49 15.13 -6.90
C CYS A 19 -22.41 16.05 -6.31
N GLY A 20 -22.74 17.32 -6.08
CA GLY A 20 -21.84 18.28 -5.43
C GLY A 20 -21.54 17.88 -3.98
N ALA A 21 -22.54 17.48 -3.21
CA ALA A 21 -22.34 16.98 -1.85
C ALA A 21 -21.51 15.69 -1.83
N ALA A 22 -21.79 14.73 -2.72
CA ALA A 22 -21.00 13.50 -2.85
C ALA A 22 -19.55 13.76 -3.26
N PHE A 23 -19.32 14.74 -4.16
CA PHE A 23 -17.98 15.16 -4.57
C PHE A 23 -17.22 15.84 -3.44
N ASN A 24 -17.88 16.73 -2.68
CA ASN A 24 -17.28 17.37 -1.51
C ASN A 24 -17.01 16.38 -0.37
N LEU A 25 -17.93 15.45 -0.09
CA LEU A 25 -17.74 14.40 0.92
C LEU A 25 -16.61 13.45 0.54
N ARG A 26 -16.43 13.13 -0.75
CA ARG A 26 -15.25 12.38 -1.25
C ARG A 26 -13.94 13.14 -1.07
N ARG A 27 -13.97 14.48 -1.06
CA ARG A 27 -12.78 15.32 -0.95
C ARG A 27 -12.36 15.57 0.50
N SER A 28 -13.27 15.45 1.46
CA SER A 28 -13.08 15.88 2.85
C SER A 28 -12.53 14.82 3.82
N SER A 29 -12.08 13.64 3.36
CA SER A 29 -11.49 12.63 4.26
C SER A 29 -10.06 12.92 4.73
N LEU A 30 -9.45 14.03 4.33
CA LEU A 30 -8.05 14.33 4.67
C LEU A 30 -7.93 15.13 5.97
N LEU A 31 -8.49 14.63 7.07
CA LEU A 31 -7.98 15.09 8.37
C LEU A 31 -6.57 14.51 8.52
N PRO A 32 -5.52 15.35 8.64
CA PRO A 32 -4.19 14.83 8.86
C PRO A 32 -4.21 14.08 10.18
N LEU A 33 -3.98 12.76 10.14
CA LEU A 33 -3.68 12.00 11.33
C LEU A 33 -2.35 12.53 11.86
N THR A 34 -2.42 13.45 12.82
CA THR A 34 -1.24 14.11 13.44
C THR A 34 -0.31 13.12 14.14
N HIS A 35 -0.67 11.85 14.22
CA HIS A 35 0.06 10.78 14.91
C HIS A 35 0.39 9.56 14.02
N ALA A 36 0.14 9.62 12.71
CA ALA A 36 0.47 8.51 11.83
C ALA A 36 1.98 8.44 11.55
N LEU A 37 2.58 7.26 11.66
CA LEU A 37 3.98 7.05 11.27
C LEU A 37 4.08 7.14 9.73
N PRO A 38 4.82 8.10 9.14
CA PRO A 38 4.99 8.14 7.70
C PRO A 38 6.02 7.10 7.24
N VAL A 39 5.65 6.30 6.25
CA VAL A 39 6.53 5.35 5.58
C VAL A 39 6.37 5.54 4.08
N ARG A 40 7.48 5.77 3.38
CA ARG A 40 7.50 5.79 1.92
C ARG A 40 7.82 4.40 1.41
N VAL A 41 7.01 3.90 0.50
CA VAL A 41 7.17 2.61 -0.15
C VAL A 41 7.43 2.86 -1.63
N VAL A 42 8.60 2.46 -2.12
CA VAL A 42 8.97 2.60 -3.53
C VAL A 42 9.08 1.23 -4.15
N ALA A 43 8.29 1.01 -5.20
CA ALA A 43 8.34 -0.19 -6.01
C ALA A 43 9.41 -0.05 -7.11
N HIS A 44 10.20 -1.10 -7.29
CA HIS A 44 11.22 -1.23 -8.33
C HIS A 44 11.09 -2.58 -9.03
N GLU A 45 11.56 -2.72 -10.27
CA GLU A 45 11.76 -4.02 -10.91
C GLU A 45 12.92 -4.78 -10.23
N TRP A 46 12.72 -5.86 -9.46
CA TRP A 46 11.48 -6.45 -8.91
C TRP A 46 11.61 -6.58 -7.38
N TRP A 47 11.68 -5.45 -6.69
CA TRP A 47 11.87 -5.36 -5.24
C TRP A 47 11.21 -4.11 -4.64
N TRP A 48 11.10 -4.06 -3.31
CA TRP A 48 10.44 -2.97 -2.59
C TRP A 48 11.41 -2.26 -1.67
N GLU A 49 11.46 -0.92 -1.75
CA GLU A 49 12.14 -0.05 -0.78
C GLU A 49 11.13 0.44 0.26
N PHE A 50 11.51 0.34 1.53
CA PHE A 50 10.77 0.90 2.67
C PHE A 50 11.62 1.97 3.35
N ASP A 51 11.20 3.22 3.24
CA ASP A 51 11.87 4.41 3.78
C ASP A 51 11.05 5.01 4.91
N TYR A 52 11.65 5.13 6.09
CA TYR A 52 11.07 5.69 7.31
C TYR A 52 11.74 7.05 7.56
N PRO A 53 11.28 8.13 6.90
CA PRO A 53 11.99 9.40 6.89
C PRO A 53 12.15 10.03 8.27
N THR A 54 11.15 9.88 9.14
CA THR A 54 11.20 10.39 10.53
C THR A 54 12.13 9.60 11.43
N LEU A 55 12.48 8.37 11.05
CA LEU A 55 13.38 7.49 11.81
C LEU A 55 14.79 7.45 11.24
N GLY A 56 14.98 7.91 10.00
CA GLY A 56 16.25 7.84 9.27
C GLY A 56 16.63 6.41 8.87
N ILE A 57 15.65 5.55 8.64
CA ILE A 57 15.84 4.12 8.33
C ILE A 57 15.36 3.84 6.92
N LYS A 58 16.15 3.08 6.15
CA LYS A 58 15.72 2.49 4.88
C LYS A 58 16.04 1.00 4.86
N THR A 59 15.13 0.18 4.34
CA THR A 59 15.32 -1.27 4.22
C THR A 59 14.58 -1.82 3.01
N SER A 60 14.98 -2.99 2.52
CA SER A 60 14.30 -3.74 1.46
C SER A 60 13.83 -5.13 1.90
N GLU A 61 14.05 -5.51 3.16
CA GLU A 61 13.78 -6.87 3.65
C GLU A 61 12.30 -7.11 3.98
N ALA A 62 11.68 -6.15 4.68
CA ALA A 62 10.31 -6.23 5.15
C ALA A 62 9.78 -4.84 5.54
N LEU A 63 8.47 -4.66 5.40
CA LEU A 63 7.74 -3.52 5.94
C LEU A 63 7.43 -3.78 7.42
N HIS A 64 8.09 -3.07 8.33
CA HIS A 64 7.86 -3.18 9.77
C HIS A 64 6.82 -2.16 10.23
N LEU A 65 5.78 -2.62 10.94
CA LEU A 65 4.69 -1.77 11.40
C LEU A 65 4.47 -1.97 12.91
N PRO A 66 4.26 -0.89 13.70
CA PRO A 66 3.77 -1.01 15.06
C PRO A 66 2.27 -1.37 15.05
N SER A 67 1.89 -2.44 15.75
CA SER A 67 0.49 -2.82 15.91
C SER A 67 -0.29 -1.79 16.74
N HIS A 68 -1.58 -1.65 16.47
CA HIS A 68 -2.48 -0.66 17.09
C HIS A 68 -2.10 0.82 16.86
N GLN A 69 -1.24 1.10 15.90
CA GLN A 69 -0.87 2.45 15.49
C GLN A 69 -1.15 2.62 14.00
N THR A 70 -1.74 3.76 13.63
CA THR A 70 -1.92 4.08 12.22
C THR A 70 -0.58 4.44 11.58
N VAL A 71 -0.30 3.84 10.44
CA VAL A 71 0.85 4.12 9.59
C VAL A 71 0.35 4.70 8.28
N ARG A 72 0.94 5.82 7.86
CA ARG A 72 0.65 6.45 6.57
C ARG A 72 1.68 6.00 5.55
N LEU A 73 1.23 5.20 4.59
CA LEU A 73 2.03 4.74 3.48
C LEU A 73 1.94 5.74 2.32
N GLU A 74 3.09 6.25 1.88
CA GLU A 74 3.24 6.97 0.62
C GLU A 74 3.80 6.01 -0.42
N LEU A 75 2.92 5.52 -1.31
CA LEU A 75 3.24 4.47 -2.27
C LEU A 75 3.63 5.10 -3.61
N GLN A 76 4.77 4.69 -4.15
CA GLN A 76 5.35 5.22 -5.39
C GLN A 76 5.95 4.08 -6.24
N SER A 77 6.07 4.33 -7.53
CA SER A 77 6.89 3.51 -8.42
C SER A 77 8.11 4.30 -8.90
N GLY A 78 9.27 3.64 -8.92
CA GLY A 78 10.52 4.17 -9.46
C GLY A 78 10.74 3.91 -10.96
N ASP A 79 9.95 3.03 -11.58
CA ASP A 79 10.17 2.56 -12.96
C ASP A 79 8.88 2.33 -13.77
N VAL A 80 8.22 1.18 -13.61
CA VAL A 80 7.03 0.74 -14.35
C VAL A 80 5.78 0.74 -13.48
N ILE A 81 4.61 0.40 -14.03
CA ILE A 81 3.40 0.26 -13.21
C ILE A 81 3.55 -0.98 -12.32
N HIS A 82 3.45 -0.77 -11.00
CA HIS A 82 3.32 -1.83 -10.00
C HIS A 82 1.93 -1.76 -9.35
N SER A 83 1.57 -2.75 -8.52
CA SER A 83 0.35 -2.67 -7.71
C SER A 83 0.59 -3.22 -6.33
N PHE A 84 0.45 -2.38 -5.31
CA PHE A 84 0.72 -2.74 -3.92
C PHE A 84 -0.48 -3.45 -3.30
N TRP A 85 -0.26 -4.65 -2.76
CA TRP A 85 -1.28 -5.41 -2.06
C TRP A 85 -0.71 -6.12 -0.85
N ILE A 86 -1.47 -6.16 0.25
CA ILE A 86 -1.18 -6.92 1.47
C ILE A 86 -2.38 -7.85 1.71
N ASP A 87 -2.11 -9.09 2.13
CA ASP A 87 -3.14 -10.05 2.53
C ASP A 87 -4.10 -9.39 3.54
N GLY A 88 -5.41 -9.43 3.23
CA GLY A 88 -6.45 -8.79 4.03
C GLY A 88 -6.90 -7.42 3.53
N MET A 89 -6.23 -6.82 2.54
CA MET A 89 -6.69 -5.58 1.90
C MET A 89 -7.90 -5.86 1.01
N ARG A 90 -8.81 -4.89 0.91
CA ARG A 90 -10.01 -5.03 0.08
C ARG A 90 -9.69 -5.07 -1.41
N LYS A 91 -8.65 -4.36 -1.83
CA LYS A 91 -8.19 -4.30 -3.22
C LYS A 91 -6.72 -3.87 -3.29
N PRO A 92 -5.99 -4.24 -4.35
CA PRO A 92 -4.67 -3.70 -4.62
C PRO A 92 -4.72 -2.20 -4.97
N ILE A 93 -3.58 -1.51 -4.82
CA ILE A 93 -3.41 -0.09 -5.16
C ILE A 93 -2.36 0.05 -6.25
N ASP A 94 -2.79 0.48 -7.44
CA ASP A 94 -1.90 0.69 -8.58
C ASP A 94 -0.97 1.89 -8.37
N LEU A 95 0.31 1.68 -8.70
CA LEU A 95 1.42 2.62 -8.55
C LEU A 95 1.97 3.01 -9.93
N PRO A 96 1.29 3.91 -10.67
CA PRO A 96 1.85 4.43 -11.91
C PRO A 96 3.06 5.34 -11.64
N PRO A 97 4.11 5.29 -12.47
CA PRO A 97 5.29 6.14 -12.33
C PRO A 97 4.94 7.63 -12.28
N GLY A 98 5.67 8.38 -11.45
CA GLY A 98 5.48 9.83 -11.27
C GLY A 98 4.24 10.24 -10.46
N LYS A 99 3.46 9.29 -9.94
CA LYS A 99 2.36 9.56 -9.01
C LYS A 99 2.64 9.00 -7.62
N THR A 100 2.13 9.67 -6.60
CA THR A 100 2.14 9.17 -5.21
C THR A 100 0.72 8.82 -4.81
N GLN A 101 0.52 7.57 -4.40
CA GLN A 101 -0.71 7.13 -3.74
C GLN A 101 -0.52 7.19 -2.22
N ARG A 102 -1.62 7.34 -1.48
CA ARG A 102 -1.60 7.33 -0.02
C ARG A 102 -2.54 6.25 0.51
N LEU A 103 -2.07 5.52 1.51
CA LEU A 103 -2.84 4.52 2.24
C LEU A 103 -2.56 4.68 3.73
N ASP A 104 -3.60 4.94 4.51
CA ASP A 104 -3.51 4.86 5.98
C ASP A 104 -3.89 3.45 6.41
N LEU A 105 -2.94 2.76 7.02
CA LEU A 105 -3.02 1.35 7.41
C LEU A 105 -2.92 1.21 8.93
N ASP A 106 -3.77 0.36 9.51
CA ASP A 106 -3.76 0.03 10.93
C ASP A 106 -3.87 -1.48 11.10
N VAL A 107 -2.79 -2.11 11.57
CA VAL A 107 -2.73 -3.56 11.84
C VAL A 107 -3.04 -3.81 13.31
N LYS A 108 -4.11 -4.56 13.57
CA LYS A 108 -4.72 -4.66 14.90
C LYS A 108 -4.04 -5.65 15.83
N SER A 109 -3.19 -6.53 15.32
CA SER A 109 -2.49 -7.52 16.14
C SER A 109 -1.07 -7.73 15.61
N PRO A 110 -0.10 -8.05 16.48
CA PRO A 110 1.21 -8.52 16.03
C PRO A 110 1.10 -9.78 15.16
N GLY A 111 2.01 -9.92 14.21
CA GLY A 111 2.09 -11.06 13.29
C GLY A 111 2.75 -10.71 11.97
N GLU A 112 2.84 -11.70 11.08
CA GLU A 112 3.38 -11.52 9.74
C GLU A 112 2.26 -11.54 8.70
N LEU A 113 2.26 -10.56 7.80
CA LEU A 113 1.40 -10.53 6.62
C LEU A 113 2.29 -10.66 5.38
N ARG A 114 1.69 -11.14 4.29
CA ARG A 114 2.35 -11.16 2.99
C ARG A 114 1.90 -9.97 2.17
N GLY A 115 2.83 -9.42 1.42
CA GLY A 115 2.55 -8.42 0.41
C GLY A 115 3.04 -8.89 -0.96
N ASN A 116 2.30 -8.53 -1.99
CA ASN A 116 2.57 -8.93 -3.37
C ASN A 116 2.44 -7.71 -4.30
N CYS A 117 3.10 -7.79 -5.46
CA CYS A 117 2.75 -6.97 -6.61
C CYS A 117 1.60 -7.65 -7.39
N ASP A 118 0.48 -6.96 -7.59
CA ASP A 118 -0.69 -7.47 -8.34
C ASP A 118 -0.86 -6.84 -9.74
N ALA A 119 0.15 -6.09 -10.21
CA ALA A 119 0.20 -5.62 -11.59
C ALA A 119 1.15 -6.49 -12.41
N GLY A 120 0.86 -6.65 -13.70
CA GLY A 120 1.81 -7.17 -14.69
C GLY A 120 3.00 -6.23 -14.91
N CYS A 121 3.91 -6.14 -13.94
CA CYS A 121 5.12 -5.30 -13.94
C CYS A 121 6.33 -5.98 -14.62
N GLY A 122 6.10 -6.80 -15.64
CA GLY A 122 7.14 -7.50 -16.40
C GLY A 122 7.46 -8.91 -15.89
N CYS A 123 8.63 -9.44 -16.27
CA CYS A 123 8.99 -10.87 -16.09
C CYS A 123 9.00 -11.33 -14.62
N GLY A 124 9.28 -10.44 -13.68
CA GLY A 124 9.31 -10.74 -12.25
C GLY A 124 8.00 -10.51 -11.49
N THR A 125 6.88 -10.24 -12.17
CA THR A 125 5.58 -9.96 -11.53
C THR A 125 5.22 -10.96 -10.43
N VAL A 126 5.27 -12.26 -10.75
CA VAL A 126 4.91 -13.34 -9.80
C VAL A 126 5.87 -13.50 -8.63
N CYS A 127 7.03 -12.84 -8.71
CA CYS A 127 8.13 -12.93 -7.75
C CYS A 127 8.23 -11.71 -6.84
N MET A 128 7.54 -10.62 -7.18
CA MET A 128 7.68 -9.35 -6.50
C MET A 128 6.84 -9.34 -5.22
N ARG A 129 7.32 -10.10 -4.22
CA ARG A 129 6.70 -10.28 -2.91
C ARG A 129 7.51 -9.57 -1.83
N PHE A 130 6.85 -9.19 -0.75
CA PHE A 130 7.46 -8.63 0.45
C PHE A 130 6.78 -9.17 1.70
N ARG A 131 7.47 -9.09 2.83
CA ARG A 131 6.88 -9.38 4.14
C ARG A 131 6.45 -8.10 4.81
N VAL A 132 5.36 -8.18 5.56
CA VAL A 132 4.94 -7.14 6.49
C VAL A 132 5.02 -7.72 7.90
N VAL A 133 5.81 -7.10 8.77
CA VAL A 133 6.02 -7.55 10.15
C VAL A 133 5.33 -6.55 11.08
N ALA A 134 4.13 -6.91 11.53
CA ALA A 134 3.42 -6.17 12.56
C ALA A 134 3.95 -6.59 13.93
N SER A 135 4.55 -5.66 14.66
CA SER A 135 5.19 -5.90 15.95
C SER A 135 4.48 -5.12 17.05
N THR A 136 4.59 -5.57 18.30
CA THR A 136 4.18 -4.71 19.43
C THR A 136 4.96 -3.38 19.38
N PRO A 137 4.43 -2.27 19.92
CA PRO A 137 5.17 -1.00 19.95
C PRO A 137 6.57 -1.13 20.58
N LYS A 138 6.71 -1.97 21.62
CA LYS A 138 8.00 -2.26 22.26
C LYS A 138 8.98 -2.95 21.32
N ASP A 139 8.53 -3.97 20.59
CA ASP A 139 9.39 -4.75 19.69
C ASP A 139 9.74 -3.95 18.43
N PHE A 140 8.82 -3.13 17.94
CA PHE A 140 9.07 -2.17 16.87
C PHE A 140 10.16 -1.17 17.28
N ASN A 141 10.07 -0.56 18.47
CA ASN A 141 11.11 0.34 18.97
C ASN A 141 12.46 -0.36 19.14
N SER A 142 12.45 -1.63 19.54
CA SER A 142 13.67 -2.44 19.62
C SER A 142 14.28 -2.69 18.25
N TRP A 143 13.45 -2.92 17.22
CA TRP A 143 13.90 -3.01 15.83
C TRP A 143 14.49 -1.69 15.33
N VAL A 144 13.83 -0.54 15.59
CA VAL A 144 14.34 0.80 15.26
C VAL A 144 15.71 1.03 15.89
N ALA A 145 15.88 0.67 17.17
CA ALA A 145 17.17 0.81 17.86
C ALA A 145 18.27 -0.02 17.21
N ARG A 146 17.97 -1.26 16.79
CA ARG A 146 18.95 -2.12 16.07
C ARG A 146 19.36 -1.53 14.72
N GLN A 147 18.40 -1.01 13.96
CA GLN A 147 18.66 -0.40 12.66
C GLN A 147 19.57 0.83 12.75
N ARG A 148 19.55 1.56 13.87
CA ARG A 148 20.45 2.71 14.08
C ARG A 148 21.89 2.30 14.37
N THR A 149 22.10 1.14 14.99
CA THR A 149 23.43 0.63 15.34
C THR A 149 24.04 -0.19 14.21
N ALA A 150 23.21 -0.87 13.42
CA ALA A 150 23.59 -1.66 12.27
C ALA A 150 22.56 -1.44 11.14
N PRO A 151 22.71 -0.38 10.33
CA PRO A 151 21.74 -0.06 9.29
C PRO A 151 21.62 -1.20 8.30
N SER A 152 20.39 -1.67 8.06
CA SER A 152 20.07 -2.60 6.98
C SER A 152 20.61 -2.02 5.67
N ARG A 153 21.48 -2.79 5.02
CA ARG A 153 21.97 -2.42 3.69
C ARG A 153 20.80 -2.62 2.73
N ILE A 154 20.36 -1.54 2.07
CA ILE A 154 19.49 -1.72 0.90
C ILE A 154 20.29 -2.58 -0.08
N THR A 155 19.85 -3.82 -0.23
CA THR A 155 20.40 -4.68 -1.26
C THR A 155 19.65 -4.31 -2.52
N ALA A 156 20.24 -3.40 -3.30
CA ALA A 156 19.75 -3.16 -4.65
C ALA A 156 19.80 -4.51 -5.37
N HIS A 157 18.63 -5.05 -5.70
CA HIS A 157 18.58 -6.21 -6.55
C HIS A 157 19.02 -5.72 -7.94
N ASN A 158 20.16 -6.22 -8.43
CA ASN A 158 20.63 -5.94 -9.78
C ASN A 158 19.47 -6.13 -10.77
N THR A 159 19.49 -5.42 -11.90
CA THR A 159 18.49 -5.44 -12.99
C THR A 159 18.24 -6.82 -13.63
N THR A 160 18.80 -7.88 -13.05
CA THR A 160 18.52 -9.26 -13.38
C THR A 160 17.15 -9.66 -12.82
N PRO A 161 16.27 -10.26 -13.63
CA PRO A 161 15.03 -10.84 -13.14
C PRO A 161 15.26 -11.75 -11.94
N PRO A 162 14.40 -11.72 -10.91
CA PRO A 162 14.53 -12.60 -9.76
C PRO A 162 14.55 -14.06 -10.24
N ALA A 163 15.26 -14.94 -9.54
CA ALA A 163 15.46 -16.32 -10.00
C ALA A 163 14.15 -17.06 -10.34
N CYS A 164 13.06 -16.79 -9.60
CA CYS A 164 11.75 -17.36 -9.87
C CYS A 164 11.07 -16.82 -11.15
N ALA A 165 11.50 -15.68 -11.69
CA ALA A 165 11.06 -15.17 -13.00
C ALA A 165 11.65 -15.97 -14.16
N LEU A 166 12.77 -16.67 -13.91
CA LEU A 166 13.45 -17.52 -14.89
C LEU A 166 13.03 -18.99 -14.77
N ASP A 167 12.27 -19.33 -13.72
CA ASP A 167 11.77 -20.67 -13.48
C ASP A 167 10.51 -20.93 -14.29
N LYS A 168 10.62 -21.81 -15.29
CA LYS A 168 9.53 -22.21 -16.19
C LYS A 168 8.44 -23.04 -15.50
N SER A 169 8.65 -23.48 -14.26
CA SER A 169 7.68 -24.24 -13.48
C SER A 169 6.67 -23.36 -12.73
N VAL A 170 6.96 -22.06 -12.59
CA VAL A 170 6.04 -21.09 -11.97
C VAL A 170 5.04 -20.63 -13.02
N ASP A 171 3.75 -20.93 -12.83
CA ASP A 171 2.71 -20.39 -13.72
C ASP A 171 2.63 -18.87 -13.54
N HIS A 172 3.08 -18.14 -14.55
CA HIS A 172 3.06 -16.68 -14.58
C HIS A 172 1.64 -16.09 -14.66
N ARG A 173 0.60 -16.92 -14.76
CA ARG A 173 -0.83 -16.52 -14.74
C ARG A 173 -1.51 -16.70 -13.39
N GLU A 174 -0.84 -17.28 -12.39
CA GLU A 174 -1.47 -17.54 -11.10
C GLU A 174 -1.71 -16.23 -10.32
N SER A 175 -2.99 -15.95 -10.09
CA SER A 175 -3.53 -14.85 -9.28
C SER A 175 -2.95 -14.81 -7.86
N PRO A 176 -3.12 -13.70 -7.11
CA PRO A 176 -2.63 -13.59 -5.74
C PRO A 176 -3.05 -14.79 -4.88
N GLN A 177 -2.11 -15.34 -4.11
CA GLN A 177 -2.40 -16.47 -3.25
C GLN A 177 -3.55 -16.12 -2.29
N PRO A 178 -4.47 -17.06 -2.01
CA PRO A 178 -5.54 -16.82 -1.04
C PRO A 178 -4.96 -16.44 0.32
N SER A 179 -5.59 -15.45 0.97
CA SER A 179 -5.23 -14.99 2.31
C SER A 179 -5.20 -16.16 3.30
N ARG A 180 -4.18 -16.21 4.16
CA ARG A 180 -4.09 -17.27 5.18
C ARG A 180 -5.15 -17.10 6.28
N PRO A 181 -5.64 -18.20 6.88
CA PRO A 181 -6.60 -18.14 7.97
C PRO A 181 -6.08 -17.36 9.20
N ASP A 182 -4.76 -17.34 9.43
CA ASP A 182 -4.13 -16.69 10.60
C ASP A 182 -3.61 -15.27 10.30
N THR A 183 -4.04 -14.65 9.21
CA THR A 183 -3.61 -13.31 8.79
C THR A 183 -4.08 -12.26 9.81
N PRO A 184 -3.19 -11.46 10.43
CA PRO A 184 -3.60 -10.38 11.31
C PRO A 184 -4.63 -9.43 10.65
N PRO A 185 -5.68 -9.01 11.37
CA PRO A 185 -6.68 -8.13 10.79
C PRO A 185 -6.08 -6.75 10.49
N ILE A 186 -6.31 -6.27 9.27
CA ILE A 186 -5.91 -4.94 8.82
C ILE A 186 -7.13 -4.04 8.63
N ARG A 187 -6.96 -2.75 8.90
CA ARG A 187 -7.97 -1.73 8.64
C ARG A 187 -7.40 -0.67 7.70
N GLU A 188 -8.05 -0.50 6.56
CA GLU A 188 -7.80 0.60 5.63
C GLU A 188 -8.59 1.84 6.08
N LEU A 189 -7.91 2.97 6.28
CA LEU A 189 -8.52 4.25 6.62
C LEU A 189 -8.50 5.13 5.35
N HIS A 190 -9.67 5.62 4.94
CA HIS A 190 -9.90 6.39 3.71
C HIS A 190 -10.20 7.85 4.00
#